data_AF-A0A8T4UWE7-F1
#
_entry.id   AF-A0A8T4UWE7-F1
#
_cell.length_a   1.000
_cell.length_b   1.000
_cell.length_c   1.000
_cell.angle_alpha   90.00
_cell.angle_beta   90.00
_cell.angle_gamma   90.00
#
_symmetry.space_group_name_H-M   'P 1'
#
loop_
_entity.id
_entity.type
_entity.pdbx_description
1 polymer ?
#
loop_
_entity_poly.entity_id
_entity_poly.type
_entity_poly.pdbx_seq_one_letter_code
_entity_poly.pdbx_strand_id
1 'polypeptide(L)'
;MKKRSVKRGVRVSSKKKIQPQKQTTKSLLSRLFKTEEKLLQEEKNIEKREDEILKLEKRELKNLSLEKKEEQKIENFEKQEIDELKKLEEIEKKIKKDVGPHPLKKVSKRDFIKSLIGAFGGVTVHYTFTYGVEIAEHLNAMRAHLLYLLALIIAVIFIYTAGFRQVTERKFLLFIPFRMLIIYFTAVLVSMITLILFYPHFGELTFVEKYIQVATVTLPAVVGACVADLVGKEGAE
;
A
#
# COMPACT_ATOMS: atom_id res chain seq x y z
N MET A 1 -47.41 7.63 -37.28
CA MET A 1 -48.78 8.09 -37.62
C MET A 1 -48.92 9.61 -37.44
N LYS A 2 -48.89 10.40 -38.52
CA LYS A 2 -49.75 11.58 -38.77
C LYS A 2 -49.40 12.15 -40.15
N LYS A 3 -50.23 11.81 -41.13
CA LYS A 3 -50.23 12.34 -42.51
C LYS A 3 -50.62 13.82 -42.48
N ARG A 4 -49.88 14.70 -43.16
CA ARG A 4 -50.39 16.02 -43.58
C ARG A 4 -50.05 16.31 -45.03
N SER A 5 -51.10 16.71 -45.73
CA SER A 5 -51.29 16.72 -47.18
C SER A 5 -50.69 17.94 -47.87
N VAL A 6 -49.94 17.71 -48.94
CA VAL A 6 -49.49 18.74 -49.88
C VAL A 6 -50.59 18.99 -50.91
N LYS A 7 -51.32 20.10 -50.80
CA LYS A 7 -52.30 20.55 -51.81
C LYS A 7 -51.56 21.35 -52.91
N ARG A 8 -51.42 20.75 -54.10
CA ARG A 8 -51.04 21.43 -55.34
C ARG A 8 -52.22 22.28 -55.84
N GLY A 9 -52.04 23.58 -55.92
CA GLY A 9 -52.96 24.52 -56.56
C GLY A 9 -52.31 25.12 -57.80
N VAL A 10 -52.58 24.55 -58.97
CA VAL A 10 -52.28 25.13 -60.28
C VAL A 10 -53.32 26.22 -60.55
N ARG A 11 -52.90 27.48 -60.69
CA ARG A 11 -53.77 28.57 -61.17
C ARG A 11 -53.24 29.14 -62.48
N VAL A 12 -54.16 29.13 -63.43
CA VAL A 12 -54.08 29.51 -64.83
C VAL A 12 -53.71 30.98 -65.00
N SER A 13 -52.81 31.25 -65.95
CA SER A 13 -52.38 32.58 -66.34
C SER A 13 -53.45 33.29 -67.18
N SER A 14 -54.01 34.38 -66.63
CA SER A 14 -54.81 35.33 -67.40
C SER A 14 -53.89 36.41 -67.97
N LYS A 15 -53.60 36.36 -69.28
CA LYS A 15 -52.94 37.43 -70.04
C LYS A 15 -53.78 38.72 -69.98
N LYS A 16 -53.36 39.67 -69.15
CA LYS A 16 -53.94 41.03 -69.08
C LYS A 16 -53.15 41.96 -70.01
N LYS A 17 -53.82 42.55 -71.00
CA LYS A 17 -53.28 43.53 -71.96
C LYS A 17 -52.58 44.67 -71.21
N ILE A 18 -51.29 44.87 -71.49
CA ILE A 18 -50.47 45.98 -71.00
C ILE A 18 -50.61 47.13 -71.99
N GLN A 19 -51.32 48.19 -71.63
CA GLN A 19 -51.24 49.48 -72.32
C GLN A 19 -49.99 50.23 -71.83
N PRO A 20 -49.17 50.82 -72.72
CA PRO A 20 -48.02 51.61 -72.33
C PRO A 20 -48.48 52.99 -71.87
N GLN A 21 -48.76 53.14 -70.58
CA GLN A 21 -48.83 54.46 -69.96
C GLN A 21 -47.42 55.06 -69.98
N LYS A 22 -47.22 56.10 -70.79
CA LYS A 22 -46.07 57.01 -70.69
C LYS A 22 -46.11 57.64 -69.30
N GLN A 23 -45.45 56.98 -68.34
CA GLN A 23 -45.19 57.54 -67.03
C GLN A 23 -44.29 58.75 -67.22
N THR A 24 -44.82 59.92 -66.90
CA THR A 24 -44.05 61.16 -66.80
C THR A 24 -42.84 60.92 -65.90
N THR A 25 -41.65 61.30 -66.37
CA THR A 25 -40.35 61.17 -65.69
C THR A 25 -40.35 61.60 -64.22
N LYS A 26 -41.23 62.54 -63.83
CA LYS A 26 -41.47 62.93 -62.43
C LYS A 26 -41.97 61.78 -61.51
N SER A 27 -42.78 60.85 -62.03
CA SER A 27 -43.35 59.76 -61.22
C SER A 27 -42.33 58.67 -60.90
N LEU A 28 -41.37 58.41 -61.81
CA LEU A 28 -40.26 57.48 -61.60
C LEU A 28 -39.27 58.02 -60.57
N LEU A 29 -38.95 59.33 -60.63
CA LEU A 29 -38.11 60.00 -59.63
C LEU A 29 -38.68 59.87 -58.21
N SER A 30 -40.00 60.09 -58.04
CA SER A 30 -40.65 59.96 -56.73
C SER A 30 -40.63 58.52 -56.17
N ARG A 31 -40.60 57.50 -57.04
CA ARG A 31 -40.47 56.10 -56.64
C ARG A 31 -39.03 55.76 -56.26
N LEU A 32 -38.05 56.29 -56.99
CA LEU A 32 -36.64 56.12 -56.67
C LEU A 32 -36.30 56.72 -55.30
N PHE A 33 -36.73 57.95 -55.01
CA PHE A 33 -36.52 58.56 -53.69
C PHE A 33 -37.18 57.78 -52.55
N LYS A 34 -38.41 57.27 -52.75
CA LYS A 34 -39.06 56.39 -51.76
C LYS A 34 -38.33 55.05 -51.57
N THR A 35 -37.60 54.60 -52.58
CA THR A 35 -36.83 53.36 -52.51
C THR A 35 -35.52 53.60 -51.79
N GLU A 36 -34.82 54.71 -52.07
CA GLU A 36 -33.64 55.15 -51.31
C GLU A 36 -33.97 55.39 -49.83
N GLU A 37 -35.08 56.07 -49.50
CA GLU A 37 -35.48 56.26 -48.10
C GLU A 37 -35.75 54.94 -47.38
N LYS A 38 -36.35 53.95 -48.07
CA LYS A 38 -36.58 52.61 -47.52
C LYS A 38 -35.28 51.85 -47.32
N LEU A 39 -34.37 51.88 -48.30
CA LEU A 39 -33.06 51.26 -48.19
C LEU A 39 -32.25 51.86 -47.04
N LEU A 40 -32.30 53.19 -46.88
CA LEU A 40 -31.63 53.88 -45.77
C LEU A 40 -32.24 53.52 -44.40
N GLN A 41 -33.56 53.30 -44.33
CA GLN A 41 -34.21 52.78 -43.13
C GLN A 41 -33.84 51.32 -42.85
N GLU A 42 -33.73 50.49 -43.89
CA GLU A 42 -33.29 49.10 -43.76
C GLU A 42 -31.83 49.00 -43.32
N GLU A 43 -30.92 49.80 -43.89
CA GLU A 43 -29.51 49.88 -43.45
C GLU A 43 -29.40 50.26 -41.98
N LYS A 44 -30.13 51.30 -41.54
CA LYS A 44 -30.16 51.69 -40.12
C LYS A 44 -30.73 50.61 -39.20
N ASN A 45 -31.65 49.79 -39.70
CA ASN A 45 -32.20 48.66 -38.93
C ASN A 45 -31.23 47.48 -38.89
N ILE A 46 -30.45 47.26 -39.95
CA ILE A 46 -29.39 46.24 -40.02
C ILE A 46 -28.26 46.63 -39.07
N GLU A 47 -27.78 47.87 -39.10
CA GLU A 47 -26.74 48.39 -38.21
C GLU A 47 -27.12 48.21 -36.73
N LYS A 48 -28.38 48.53 -36.36
CA LYS A 48 -28.89 48.28 -35.00
C LYS A 48 -28.89 46.80 -34.62
N ARG A 49 -29.23 45.90 -35.55
CA ARG A 49 -29.22 44.45 -35.30
C ARG A 49 -27.79 43.91 -35.18
N GLU A 50 -26.86 44.40 -35.98
CA GLU A 50 -25.44 44.05 -35.88
C GLU A 50 -24.89 44.45 -34.52
N ASP A 51 -25.20 45.66 -34.04
CA ASP A 51 -24.83 46.11 -32.69
C ASP A 51 -25.41 45.23 -31.56
N GLU A 52 -26.65 44.77 -31.73
CA GLU A 52 -27.28 43.84 -30.77
C GLU A 52 -26.62 42.46 -30.78
N ILE A 53 -26.32 41.92 -31.95
CA ILE A 53 -25.61 40.64 -32.11
C ILE A 53 -24.22 40.74 -31.48
N LEU A 54 -23.48 41.82 -31.76
CA LEU A 54 -22.13 42.02 -31.25
C LEU A 54 -22.11 42.16 -29.72
N LYS A 55 -23.17 42.70 -29.12
CA LYS A 55 -23.37 42.70 -27.66
C LYS A 55 -23.68 41.32 -27.10
N LEU A 56 -24.46 40.50 -27.81
CA LEU A 56 -24.77 39.13 -27.42
C LEU A 56 -23.51 38.24 -27.48
N GLU A 57 -22.75 38.31 -28.57
CA GLU A 57 -21.49 37.56 -28.73
C GLU A 57 -20.48 37.91 -27.62
N LYS A 58 -20.33 39.20 -27.28
CA LYS A 58 -19.48 39.63 -26.15
C LYS A 58 -19.94 39.07 -24.81
N ARG A 59 -21.26 38.93 -24.60
CA ARG A 59 -21.81 38.32 -23.36
C ARG A 59 -21.58 36.82 -23.32
N GLU A 60 -21.82 36.12 -24.43
CA GLU A 60 -21.55 34.68 -24.53
C GLU A 60 -20.08 34.37 -24.32
N LEU A 61 -19.17 35.13 -24.94
CA LEU A 61 -17.72 34.95 -24.77
C LEU A 61 -17.29 35.16 -23.32
N LYS A 62 -17.90 36.12 -22.62
CA LYS A 62 -17.67 36.35 -21.19
C LYS A 62 -18.18 35.19 -20.34
N ASN A 63 -19.38 34.66 -20.63
CA ASN A 63 -19.93 33.51 -19.91
C ASN A 63 -19.05 32.26 -20.10
N LEU A 64 -18.63 31.98 -21.34
CA LEU A 64 -17.73 30.87 -21.66
C LEU A 64 -16.38 30.97 -20.94
N SER A 65 -15.87 32.20 -20.76
CA SER A 65 -14.65 32.45 -19.99
C SER A 65 -14.83 32.24 -18.47
N LEU A 66 -16.05 32.42 -17.96
CA LEU A 66 -16.39 32.17 -16.56
C LEU A 66 -16.56 30.68 -16.31
N GLU A 67 -17.28 29.97 -17.17
CA GLU A 67 -17.45 28.51 -17.10
C GLU A 67 -16.10 27.80 -17.11
N LYS A 68 -15.19 28.17 -18.02
CA LYS A 68 -13.82 27.61 -18.04
C LYS A 68 -13.03 27.86 -16.75
N LYS A 69 -13.24 29.00 -16.09
CA LYS A 69 -12.58 29.30 -14.81
C LYS A 69 -13.18 28.48 -13.67
N GLU A 70 -14.47 28.18 -13.71
CA GLU A 70 -15.12 27.31 -12.74
C GLU A 70 -14.68 25.86 -12.93
N GLU A 71 -14.63 25.35 -14.16
CA GLU A 71 -14.09 24.03 -14.47
C GLU A 71 -12.64 23.86 -13.97
N GLN A 72 -11.77 24.86 -14.22
CA GLN A 72 -10.40 24.83 -13.72
C GLN A 72 -10.32 24.84 -12.19
N LYS A 73 -11.24 25.53 -11.52
CA LYS A 73 -11.30 25.49 -10.04
C LYS A 73 -11.70 24.11 -9.56
N ILE A 74 -12.72 23.51 -10.15
CA ILE A 74 -13.19 22.16 -9.80
C ILE A 74 -12.07 21.14 -10.00
N GLU A 75 -11.40 21.16 -11.15
CA GLU A 75 -10.28 20.25 -11.44
C GLU A 75 -9.13 20.40 -10.43
N ASN A 76 -8.84 21.63 -10.00
CA ASN A 76 -7.82 21.89 -8.96
C ASN A 76 -8.26 21.38 -7.59
N PHE A 77 -9.54 21.51 -7.22
CA PHE A 77 -10.08 20.95 -5.99
C PHE A 77 -10.02 19.41 -6.00
N GLU A 78 -10.42 18.77 -7.09
CA GLU A 78 -10.35 17.30 -7.23
C GLU A 78 -8.91 16.79 -7.11
N LYS A 79 -7.94 17.49 -7.71
CA LYS A 79 -6.51 17.14 -7.56
C LYS A 79 -6.03 17.25 -6.11
N GLN A 80 -6.47 18.29 -5.39
CA GLN A 80 -6.13 18.46 -3.98
C GLN A 80 -6.71 17.34 -3.11
N GLU A 81 -7.97 16.96 -3.31
CA GLU A 81 -8.60 15.85 -2.58
C GLU A 81 -7.89 14.52 -2.84
N ILE A 82 -7.50 14.24 -4.09
CA ILE A 82 -6.77 13.00 -4.43
C ILE A 82 -5.40 12.97 -3.74
N ASP A 83 -4.68 14.09 -3.70
CA ASP A 83 -3.38 14.16 -3.04
C ASP A 83 -3.49 14.06 -1.51
N GLU A 84 -4.56 14.60 -0.91
CA GLU A 84 -4.85 14.40 0.52
C GLU A 84 -5.19 12.94 0.84
N LEU A 85 -5.98 12.27 0.01
CA LEU A 85 -6.27 10.84 0.16
C LEU A 85 -5.01 9.99 0.09
N LYS A 86 -4.11 10.27 -0.86
CA LYS A 86 -2.81 9.57 -0.95
C LYS A 86 -1.97 9.77 0.32
N LYS A 87 -1.89 11.00 0.83
CA LYS A 87 -1.18 11.29 2.08
C LYS A 87 -1.79 10.54 3.27
N LEU A 88 -3.12 10.48 3.36
CA LEU A 88 -3.81 9.72 4.40
C LEU A 88 -3.52 8.22 4.29
N GLU A 89 -3.51 7.66 3.08
CA GLU A 89 -3.19 6.24 2.86
C GLU A 89 -1.72 5.93 3.23
N GLU A 90 -0.79 6.83 2.94
CA GLU A 90 0.61 6.72 3.38
C GLU A 90 0.74 6.79 4.89
N ILE A 91 0.01 7.70 5.55
CA ILE A 91 -0.03 7.80 7.01
C ILE A 91 -0.64 6.53 7.60
N GLU A 92 -1.73 6.01 7.06
CA GLU A 92 -2.34 4.76 7.51
C GLU A 92 -1.38 3.58 7.35
N LYS A 93 -0.64 3.50 6.25
CA LYS A 93 0.40 2.48 6.04
C LYS A 93 1.53 2.62 7.07
N LYS A 94 1.97 3.84 7.38
CA LYS A 94 2.96 4.09 8.45
C LYS A 94 2.42 3.69 9.82
N ILE A 95 1.21 4.11 10.18
CA ILE A 95 0.55 3.73 11.44
C ILE A 95 0.36 2.22 11.51
N LYS A 96 -0.05 1.53 10.43
CA LYS A 96 -0.16 0.07 10.40
C LYS A 96 1.18 -0.63 10.57
N LYS A 97 2.28 -0.04 10.10
CA LYS A 97 3.64 -0.53 10.35
C LYS A 97 4.04 -0.29 11.82
N ASP A 98 3.79 0.90 12.34
CA ASP A 98 4.22 1.32 13.68
C ASP A 98 3.38 0.69 14.81
N VAL A 99 2.07 0.55 14.57
CA VAL A 99 1.06 0.01 15.51
C VAL A 99 0.70 -1.45 15.14
N GLY A 100 1.36 -2.01 14.14
CA GLY A 100 1.26 -3.42 13.79
C GLY A 100 1.53 -4.31 15.02
N PRO A 101 1.02 -5.56 15.03
CA PRO A 101 1.21 -6.44 16.18
C PRO A 101 2.69 -6.60 16.46
N HIS A 102 3.16 -5.97 17.54
CA HIS A 102 4.56 -5.97 17.94
C HIS A 102 5.05 -7.42 17.90
N PRO A 103 6.16 -7.76 17.20
CA PRO A 103 6.60 -9.14 16.99
C PRO A 103 6.83 -9.94 18.28
N LEU A 104 6.88 -9.27 19.43
CA LEU A 104 6.98 -9.85 20.75
C LEU A 104 5.64 -10.33 21.35
N LYS A 105 4.51 -10.04 20.69
CA LYS A 105 3.16 -10.32 21.20
C LYS A 105 2.74 -11.79 21.00
N LYS A 106 3.38 -12.52 20.09
CA LYS A 106 3.06 -13.93 19.83
C LYS A 106 4.28 -14.71 19.37
N VAL A 107 4.57 -15.81 20.07
CA VAL A 107 5.55 -16.80 19.62
C VAL A 107 5.03 -17.41 18.32
N SER A 108 5.73 -17.17 17.22
CA SER A 108 5.37 -17.66 15.89
C SER A 108 6.04 -18.99 15.61
N LYS A 109 5.44 -19.80 14.72
CA LYS A 109 6.10 -21.01 14.20
C LYS A 109 7.45 -20.69 13.55
N ARG A 110 7.61 -19.47 13.03
CA ARG A 110 8.87 -18.98 12.46
C ARG A 110 9.97 -18.89 13.51
N ASP A 111 9.63 -18.50 14.74
CA ASP A 111 10.61 -18.37 15.83
C ASP A 111 11.14 -19.76 16.20
N PHE A 112 10.25 -20.75 16.30
CA PHE A 112 10.64 -22.15 16.52
C PHE A 112 11.59 -22.67 15.43
N ILE A 113 11.29 -22.43 14.15
CA ILE A 113 12.15 -22.86 13.03
C ILE A 113 13.51 -22.17 13.09
N LYS A 114 13.55 -20.86 13.37
CA LYS A 114 14.80 -20.11 13.52
C LYS A 114 15.64 -20.64 14.68
N SER A 115 15.02 -20.90 15.83
CA SER A 115 15.71 -21.50 16.98
C SER A 115 16.25 -22.89 16.65
N LEU A 116 15.53 -23.69 15.87
CA LEU A 116 15.98 -25.01 15.43
C LEU A 116 17.22 -24.91 14.52
N ILE A 117 17.19 -24.04 13.52
CA ILE A 117 18.32 -23.79 12.60
C ILE A 117 19.53 -23.24 13.38
N GLY A 118 19.28 -22.28 14.28
CA GLY A 118 20.31 -21.68 15.13
C GLY A 118 20.94 -22.69 16.07
N ALA A 119 20.14 -23.52 16.74
CA ALA A 119 20.63 -24.59 17.60
C ALA A 119 21.51 -25.58 16.83
N PHE A 120 21.02 -26.01 15.66
CA PHE A 120 21.76 -26.95 14.81
C PHE A 120 23.07 -26.35 14.33
N GLY A 121 23.06 -25.08 13.90
CA GLY A 121 24.26 -24.32 13.55
C GLY A 121 25.23 -24.21 14.72
N GLY A 122 24.74 -23.85 15.92
CA GLY A 122 25.55 -23.74 17.13
C GLY A 122 26.26 -25.04 17.48
N VAL A 123 25.58 -26.18 17.35
CA VAL A 123 26.19 -27.48 17.61
C VAL A 123 27.21 -27.86 16.52
N THR A 124 26.86 -27.63 15.25
CA THR A 124 27.64 -28.09 14.09
C THR A 124 28.89 -27.25 13.84
N VAL A 125 28.80 -25.91 13.95
CA VAL A 125 29.86 -24.96 13.57
C VAL A 125 31.17 -25.20 14.34
N HIS A 126 31.09 -25.72 15.56
CA HIS A 126 32.27 -25.95 16.40
C HIS A 126 32.58 -27.43 16.63
N TYR A 127 31.97 -28.35 15.87
CA TYR A 127 32.03 -29.79 16.15
C TYR A 127 31.80 -30.08 17.64
N THR A 128 30.94 -29.29 18.29
CA THR A 128 30.78 -29.36 19.75
C THR A 128 30.14 -30.66 20.20
N PHE A 129 29.52 -31.40 19.28
CA PHE A 129 29.03 -32.74 19.57
C PHE A 129 30.18 -33.74 19.77
N THR A 130 31.29 -33.68 19.01
CA THR A 130 32.41 -34.61 19.21
C THR A 130 33.17 -34.28 20.48
N TYR A 131 33.52 -33.02 20.68
CA TYR A 131 34.18 -32.56 21.92
C TYR A 131 33.26 -32.68 23.14
N GLY A 132 31.95 -32.50 22.95
CA GLY A 132 30.97 -32.63 24.00
C GLY A 132 30.87 -34.05 24.56
N VAL A 133 31.05 -35.07 23.70
CA VAL A 133 31.12 -36.48 24.13
C VAL A 133 32.39 -36.74 24.93
N GLU A 134 33.55 -36.28 24.45
CA GLU A 134 34.84 -36.44 25.16
C GLU A 134 34.81 -35.75 26.53
N ILE A 135 34.28 -34.52 26.60
CA ILE A 135 34.12 -33.79 27.86
C ILE A 135 33.14 -34.52 28.80
N ALA A 136 32.08 -35.14 28.26
CA ALA A 136 31.08 -35.83 29.04
C ALA A 136 31.64 -37.03 29.84
N GLU A 137 32.70 -37.69 29.35
CA GLU A 137 33.36 -38.80 30.05
C GLU A 137 33.98 -38.38 31.39
N HIS A 138 34.32 -37.08 31.53
CA HIS A 138 34.93 -36.53 32.74
C HIS A 138 33.95 -35.77 33.63
N LEU A 139 32.65 -35.77 33.29
CA LEU A 139 31.62 -35.07 34.02
C LEU A 139 30.77 -36.04 34.85
N ASN A 140 30.43 -35.59 36.05
CA ASN A 140 29.43 -36.26 36.87
C ASN A 140 28.04 -35.64 36.61
N ALA A 141 26.99 -36.33 37.06
CA ALA A 141 25.61 -35.86 36.91
C ALA A 141 25.37 -34.47 37.53
N MET A 142 26.07 -34.13 38.63
CA MET A 142 25.94 -32.81 39.27
C MET A 142 26.49 -31.68 38.40
N ARG A 143 27.65 -31.86 37.77
CA ARG A 143 28.21 -30.90 36.82
C ARG A 143 27.32 -30.77 35.58
N ALA A 144 26.70 -31.86 35.13
CA ALA A 144 25.71 -31.80 34.05
C ALA A 144 24.49 -30.94 34.42
N HIS A 145 23.96 -31.05 35.65
CA HIS A 145 22.90 -30.16 36.13
C HIS A 145 23.34 -28.69 36.12
N LEU A 146 24.57 -28.40 36.55
CA LEU A 146 25.13 -27.05 36.53
C LEU A 146 25.26 -26.52 35.09
N LEU A 147 25.61 -27.36 34.11
CA LEU A 147 25.66 -26.96 32.69
C LEU A 147 24.28 -26.62 32.15
N TYR A 148 23.24 -27.40 32.46
CA TYR A 148 21.87 -27.07 32.07
C TYR A 148 21.39 -25.76 32.69
N LEU A 149 21.67 -25.55 33.97
CA LEU A 149 21.35 -24.30 34.66
C LEU A 149 22.11 -23.11 34.05
N LEU A 150 23.38 -23.29 33.76
CA LEU A 150 24.21 -22.28 33.10
C LEU A 150 23.67 -21.93 31.71
N ALA A 151 23.31 -22.92 30.90
CA ALA A 151 22.70 -22.70 29.59
C ALA A 151 21.38 -21.91 29.72
N LEU A 152 20.55 -22.21 30.72
CA LEU A 152 19.33 -21.45 31.00
C LEU A 152 19.64 -20.00 31.38
N ILE A 153 20.62 -19.76 32.26
CA ILE A 153 21.05 -18.40 32.64
C ILE A 153 21.56 -17.62 31.42
N ILE A 154 22.35 -18.26 30.55
CA ILE A 154 22.83 -17.66 29.31
C ILE A 154 21.65 -17.29 28.41
N ALA A 155 20.67 -18.19 28.23
CA ALA A 155 19.46 -17.88 27.45
C ALA A 155 18.72 -16.66 28.02
N VAL A 156 18.59 -16.57 29.34
CA VAL A 156 17.98 -15.42 30.03
C VAL A 156 18.74 -14.14 29.74
N ILE A 157 20.07 -14.14 29.84
CA ILE A 157 20.90 -12.95 29.59
C ILE A 157 20.79 -12.51 28.12
N PHE A 158 20.85 -13.45 27.17
CA PHE A 158 20.74 -13.12 25.73
C PHE A 158 19.38 -12.53 25.38
N ILE A 159 18.30 -13.13 25.87
CA ILE A 159 16.95 -12.67 25.58
C ILE A 159 16.65 -11.37 26.33
N TYR A 160 17.19 -11.20 27.55
CA TYR A 160 17.07 -9.95 28.29
C TYR A 160 17.78 -8.81 27.54
N THR A 161 19.04 -9.00 27.18
CA THR A 161 19.85 -7.97 26.52
C THR A 161 19.29 -7.56 25.15
N ALA A 162 18.73 -8.50 24.39
CA ALA A 162 18.13 -8.19 23.09
C ALA A 162 16.66 -7.74 23.13
N GLY A 163 15.89 -8.23 24.10
CA GLY A 163 14.46 -7.97 24.22
C GLY A 163 14.14 -6.66 24.95
N PHE A 164 14.83 -6.38 26.07
CA PHE A 164 14.48 -5.26 26.94
C PHE A 164 14.97 -3.90 26.46
N ARG A 165 15.94 -3.84 25.52
CA ARG A 165 16.47 -2.56 25.05
C ARG A 165 15.41 -1.69 24.36
N GLN A 166 14.32 -2.27 23.87
CA GLN A 166 13.33 -1.56 23.05
C GLN A 166 11.90 -1.54 23.62
N VAL A 167 11.62 -2.22 24.74
CA VAL A 167 10.23 -2.43 25.18
C VAL A 167 9.97 -1.78 26.53
N THR A 168 9.35 -0.60 26.49
CA THR A 168 8.97 0.17 27.69
C THR A 168 7.69 -0.36 28.35
N GLU A 169 6.92 -1.20 27.65
CA GLU A 169 5.62 -1.68 28.11
C GLU A 169 5.72 -2.90 29.05
N ARG A 170 5.22 -2.75 30.28
CA ARG A 170 5.23 -3.77 31.34
C ARG A 170 4.50 -5.08 30.95
N LYS A 171 3.61 -5.07 29.95
CA LYS A 171 2.84 -6.25 29.52
C LYS A 171 3.70 -7.30 28.80
N PHE A 172 4.84 -6.92 28.22
CA PHE A 172 5.71 -7.86 27.50
C PHE A 172 6.59 -8.71 28.41
N LEU A 173 6.74 -8.32 29.69
CA LEU A 173 7.54 -9.04 30.69
C LEU A 173 7.08 -10.49 30.90
N LEU A 174 5.78 -10.77 30.73
CA LEU A 174 5.23 -12.11 30.92
C LEU A 174 5.48 -13.05 29.72
N PHE A 175 5.66 -12.52 28.51
CA PHE A 175 5.87 -13.33 27.30
C PHE A 175 7.32 -13.81 27.15
N ILE A 176 8.26 -13.08 27.74
CA ILE A 176 9.69 -13.39 27.72
C ILE A 176 9.98 -14.77 28.30
N PRO A 177 9.59 -15.12 29.54
CA PRO A 177 9.90 -16.44 30.11
C PRO A 177 9.34 -17.59 29.28
N PHE A 178 8.18 -17.41 28.65
CA PHE A 178 7.61 -18.43 27.77
C PHE A 178 8.46 -18.64 26.50
N ARG A 179 8.91 -17.56 25.86
CA ARG A 179 9.83 -17.65 24.71
C ARG A 179 11.16 -18.30 25.09
N MET A 180 11.71 -17.95 26.26
CA MET A 180 12.94 -18.57 26.77
C MET A 180 12.81 -20.08 26.92
N LEU A 181 11.70 -20.54 27.50
CA LEU A 181 11.42 -21.97 27.64
C LEU A 181 11.35 -22.67 26.29
N ILE A 182 10.66 -22.08 25.30
CA ILE A 182 10.57 -22.67 23.96
C ILE A 182 11.96 -22.80 23.32
N ILE A 183 12.78 -21.75 23.38
CA ILE A 183 14.14 -21.76 22.81
C ILE A 183 14.99 -22.84 23.51
N TYR A 184 14.93 -22.90 24.84
CA TYR A 184 15.65 -23.89 25.62
C TYR A 184 15.23 -25.33 25.30
N PHE A 185 13.92 -25.61 25.29
CA PHE A 185 13.39 -26.93 24.91
C PHE A 185 13.79 -27.32 23.49
N THR A 186 13.75 -26.36 22.56
CA THR A 186 14.16 -26.59 21.17
C THR A 186 15.65 -26.94 21.10
N ALA A 187 16.50 -26.23 21.84
CA ALA A 187 17.93 -26.51 21.89
C ALA A 187 18.23 -27.89 22.49
N VAL A 188 17.57 -28.29 23.58
CA VAL A 188 17.71 -29.64 24.16
C VAL A 188 17.27 -30.72 23.16
N LEU A 189 16.15 -30.51 22.47
CA LEU A 189 15.64 -31.43 21.46
C LEU A 189 16.63 -31.57 20.29
N VAL A 190 17.16 -30.46 19.79
CA VAL A 190 18.15 -30.45 18.72
C VAL A 190 19.46 -31.12 19.14
N SER A 191 19.94 -30.88 20.37
CA SER A 191 21.11 -31.59 20.91
C SER A 191 20.90 -33.10 20.94
N MET A 192 19.72 -33.56 21.38
CA MET A 192 19.37 -34.98 21.40
C MET A 192 19.32 -35.57 19.98
N ILE A 193 18.66 -34.89 19.05
CA ILE A 193 18.60 -35.32 17.62
C ILE A 193 20.01 -35.36 17.03
N THR A 194 20.84 -34.37 17.32
CA THR A 194 22.22 -34.29 16.78
C THR A 194 23.07 -35.45 17.32
N LEU A 195 22.99 -35.76 18.62
CA LEU A 195 23.69 -36.91 19.18
C LEU A 195 23.19 -38.23 18.59
N ILE A 196 21.88 -38.40 18.38
CA ILE A 196 21.33 -39.60 17.72
C ILE A 196 21.86 -39.76 16.29
N LEU A 197 21.94 -38.67 15.53
CA LEU A 197 22.35 -38.71 14.12
C LEU A 197 23.87 -38.90 13.94
N PHE A 198 24.67 -38.25 14.77
CA PHE A 198 26.13 -38.20 14.59
C PHE A 198 26.90 -39.12 15.54
N TYR A 199 26.26 -39.66 16.59
CA TYR A 199 26.88 -40.58 17.54
C TYR A 199 26.07 -41.89 17.62
N PRO A 200 26.31 -42.87 16.74
CA PRO A 200 25.44 -44.05 16.60
C PRO A 200 25.33 -44.91 17.88
N HIS A 201 26.35 -44.86 18.76
CA HIS A 201 26.34 -45.60 20.03
C HIS A 201 25.49 -44.90 21.10
N PHE A 202 24.98 -43.70 20.84
CA PHE A 202 24.14 -42.94 21.77
C PHE A 202 22.93 -43.74 22.24
N GLY A 203 22.35 -44.59 21.38
CA GLY A 203 21.18 -45.40 21.71
C GLY A 203 21.43 -46.43 22.82
N GLU A 204 22.65 -46.95 22.91
CA GLU A 204 23.04 -48.05 23.81
C GLU A 204 23.43 -47.57 25.21
N LEU A 205 23.78 -46.29 25.35
CA LEU A 205 24.20 -45.68 26.61
C LEU A 205 23.11 -45.69 27.69
N THR A 206 23.54 -45.68 28.94
CA THR A 206 22.66 -45.52 30.09
C THR A 206 21.98 -44.15 30.08
N PHE A 207 20.83 -44.02 30.76
CA PHE A 207 20.12 -42.74 30.84
C PHE A 207 21.01 -41.62 31.42
N VAL A 208 21.86 -41.94 32.38
CA VAL A 208 22.77 -40.97 33.03
C VAL A 208 23.82 -40.47 32.05
N GLU A 209 24.43 -41.36 31.26
CA GLU A 209 25.41 -40.99 30.23
C GLU A 209 24.77 -40.14 29.13
N LYS A 210 23.58 -40.53 28.66
CA LYS A 210 22.78 -39.74 27.71
C LYS A 210 22.51 -38.33 28.26
N TYR A 211 22.10 -38.24 29.52
CA TYR A 211 21.81 -36.98 30.19
C TYR A 211 23.04 -36.06 30.25
N ILE A 212 24.22 -36.61 30.58
CA ILE A 212 25.48 -35.87 30.65
C ILE A 212 25.93 -35.40 29.26
N GLN A 213 25.87 -36.26 28.25
CA GLN A 213 26.23 -35.90 26.87
C GLN A 213 25.29 -34.85 26.28
N VAL A 214 23.99 -34.93 26.53
CA VAL A 214 23.06 -33.87 26.09
C VAL A 214 23.36 -32.55 26.80
N ALA A 215 23.78 -32.58 28.07
CA ALA A 215 24.12 -31.35 28.83
C ALA A 215 25.28 -30.58 28.20
N THR A 216 26.33 -31.27 27.76
CA THR A 216 27.52 -30.65 27.15
C THR A 216 27.22 -30.02 25.80
N VAL A 217 26.34 -30.63 25.01
CA VAL A 217 25.93 -30.15 23.68
C VAL A 217 24.84 -29.07 23.76
N THR A 218 24.05 -29.04 24.83
CA THR A 218 22.96 -28.08 25.00
C THR A 218 23.45 -26.64 25.12
N LEU A 219 24.61 -26.39 25.73
CA LEU A 219 25.13 -25.04 25.89
C LEU A 219 25.40 -24.33 24.53
N PRO A 220 26.19 -24.90 23.60
CA PRO A 220 26.36 -24.30 22.27
C PRO A 220 25.06 -24.29 21.46
N ALA A 221 24.17 -25.28 21.62
CA ALA A 221 22.86 -25.28 20.99
C ALA A 221 21.99 -24.09 21.44
N VAL A 222 21.96 -23.80 22.75
CA VAL A 222 21.22 -22.67 23.31
C VAL A 222 21.79 -21.35 22.81
N VAL A 223 23.12 -21.21 22.78
CA VAL A 223 23.77 -20.01 22.25
C VAL A 223 23.40 -19.80 20.78
N GLY A 224 23.51 -20.84 19.94
CA GLY A 224 23.13 -20.76 18.53
C GLY A 224 21.64 -20.44 18.33
N ALA A 225 20.76 -21.06 19.11
CA ALA A 225 19.33 -20.81 19.07
C ALA A 225 18.98 -19.35 19.45
N CYS A 226 19.61 -18.82 20.50
CA CYS A 226 19.47 -17.43 20.91
C CYS A 226 19.98 -16.49 19.81
N VAL A 227 21.17 -16.72 19.24
CA VAL A 227 21.71 -15.87 18.17
C VAL A 227 20.79 -15.83 16.95
N ALA A 228 20.24 -16.96 16.51
CA ALA A 228 19.29 -17.00 15.39
C ALA A 228 17.97 -16.28 15.71
N ASP A 229 17.51 -16.35 16.96
CA ASP A 229 16.36 -15.61 17.46
C ASP A 229 16.58 -14.09 17.42
N LEU A 230 17.82 -13.64 17.64
CA LEU A 230 18.22 -12.22 17.56
C LEU A 230 18.34 -11.72 16.12
N VAL A 231 19.09 -12.42 15.27
CA VAL A 231 19.33 -12.03 13.87
C VAL A 231 18.02 -11.98 13.08
N GLY A 232 17.07 -12.86 13.40
CA GLY A 232 15.77 -12.90 12.76
C GLY A 232 14.87 -11.69 12.98
N LYS A 233 15.27 -10.71 13.82
CA LYS A 233 14.51 -9.48 14.11
C LYS A 233 14.76 -8.37 13.08
N GLU A 234 15.93 -8.34 12.45
CA GLU A 234 16.35 -7.24 11.55
C GLU A 234 16.08 -7.53 10.06
N GLY A 235 15.97 -8.80 9.66
CA GLY A 235 15.76 -9.19 8.26
C GLY A 235 14.30 -9.36 7.83
N ALA A 236 13.34 -8.85 8.60
CA ALA A 236 11.90 -9.03 8.34
C ALA A 236 11.15 -7.70 8.15
N GLU A 237 11.86 -6.68 7.63
CA GLU A 237 11.28 -5.49 7.03
C GLU A 237 11.27 -5.59 5.49
#